data_AF-A0A380VHN4-F1
#
_entry.id   AF-A0A380VHN4-F1
#
_cell.length_a   1.000
_cell.length_b   1.000
_cell.length_c   1.000
_cell.angle_alpha   90.00
_cell.angle_beta   90.00
_cell.angle_gamma   90.00
#
_symmetry.space_group_name_H-M   'P 1'
#
loop_
_entity.id
_entity.type
_entity.pdbx_description
1 polymer ?
#
loop_
_entity_poly.entity_id
_entity_poly.type
_entity_poly.pdbx_seq_one_letter_code
_entity_poly.pdbx_strand_id
1 'polypeptide(L)'
;MPKNGYEGEIYSRLDRASKEKALTAGVSLALGKNIALRLERLQRHSDNYHVPAINLGETLNYVPDTYNRSKVGTIGLSFIEDNGYIGVSYSRRKDRYGLPGHNYMLDSCSTHIYETDQNSVIPRKYHI
;
A
#
# COMPACT_ATOMS: atom_id res chain seq x y z
N MET A 1 4.57 0.04 -31.44
CA MET A 1 4.01 -1.33 -31.58
C MET A 1 5.04 -2.36 -31.14
N PRO A 2 4.64 -3.47 -30.48
CA PRO A 2 5.52 -4.61 -30.18
C PRO A 2 6.12 -5.19 -31.47
N LYS A 3 7.44 -5.41 -31.49
CA LYS A 3 8.15 -5.88 -32.70
C LYS A 3 7.69 -7.26 -33.19
N ASN A 4 7.29 -8.14 -32.27
CA ASN A 4 6.87 -9.52 -32.55
C ASN A 4 5.36 -9.74 -32.38
N GLY A 5 4.56 -8.67 -32.35
CA GLY A 5 3.10 -8.75 -32.11
C GLY A 5 2.69 -8.93 -30.64
N TYR A 6 3.62 -9.32 -29.77
CA TYR A 6 3.44 -9.35 -28.32
C TYR A 6 4.74 -8.96 -27.62
N GLU A 7 4.62 -8.36 -26.44
CA GLU A 7 5.72 -8.01 -25.56
C GLU A 7 5.25 -8.14 -24.12
N GLY A 8 6.05 -8.73 -23.25
CA GLY A 8 5.68 -8.98 -21.87
C GLY A 8 6.84 -8.69 -20.93
N GLU A 9 6.50 -8.28 -19.73
CA GLU A 9 7.45 -8.00 -18.67
C GLU A 9 6.95 -8.55 -17.34
N ILE A 10 7.89 -9.03 -16.53
CA ILE A 10 7.62 -9.53 -15.19
C ILE A 10 8.74 -9.08 -14.27
N TYR A 11 8.36 -8.49 -13.15
CA TYR A 11 9.27 -8.02 -12.14
C TYR A 11 8.82 -8.51 -10.78
N SER A 12 9.77 -8.95 -9.96
CA SER A 12 9.51 -9.32 -8.59
C SER A 12 10.52 -8.64 -7.66
N ARG A 13 10.08 -8.35 -6.44
CA ARG A 13 10.91 -7.79 -5.38
C ARG A 13 10.60 -8.49 -4.07
N LEU A 14 11.65 -8.80 -3.32
CA LEU A 14 11.57 -9.37 -1.99
C LEU A 14 12.31 -8.47 -1.00
N ASP A 15 11.72 -8.24 0.18
CA ASP A 15 12.34 -7.50 1.28
C ASP A 15 12.33 -8.37 2.55
N ARG A 16 13.40 -8.32 3.35
CA ARG A 16 13.49 -9.08 4.59
C ARG A 16 12.95 -8.33 5.81
N ALA A 17 13.11 -7.02 5.88
CA ALA A 17 12.74 -6.20 7.03
C ALA A 17 11.21 -6.16 7.22
N SER A 18 10.44 -6.12 6.13
CA SER A 18 8.97 -6.18 6.17
C SER A 18 8.38 -7.46 5.57
N LYS A 19 9.22 -8.47 5.32
CA LYS A 19 8.85 -9.72 4.62
C LYS A 19 8.09 -9.44 3.31
N GLU A 20 8.43 -8.34 2.64
CA GLU A 20 7.71 -7.89 1.46
C GLU A 20 7.86 -8.88 0.31
N LYS A 21 6.76 -9.10 -0.41
CA LYS A 21 6.70 -9.76 -1.70
C LYS A 21 5.91 -8.87 -2.65
N ALA A 22 6.59 -8.35 -3.67
CA ALA A 22 5.96 -7.62 -4.75
C ALA A 22 6.15 -8.37 -6.07
N LEU A 23 5.08 -8.43 -6.86
CA LEU A 23 5.06 -9.01 -8.20
C LEU A 23 4.31 -8.06 -9.12
N THR A 24 4.96 -7.66 -10.20
CA THR A 24 4.40 -6.87 -11.29
C THR A 24 4.51 -7.69 -12.57
N ALA A 25 3.43 -7.75 -13.32
CA ALA A 25 3.42 -8.39 -14.63
C ALA A 25 2.65 -7.50 -15.61
N GLY A 26 3.19 -7.36 -16.81
CA GLY A 26 2.62 -6.58 -17.90
C GLY A 26 2.70 -7.36 -19.21
N VAL A 27 1.68 -7.24 -20.04
CA VAL A 27 1.68 -7.77 -21.40
C VAL A 27 1.05 -6.76 -22.34
N SER A 28 1.68 -6.57 -23.49
CA SER A 28 1.22 -5.71 -24.58
C SER A 28 1.07 -6.54 -25.84
N LEU A 29 -0.10 -6.47 -26.46
CA LEU A 29 -0.47 -7.23 -27.66
C LEU A 29 -0.78 -6.24 -28.78
N ALA A 30 -0.25 -6.48 -29.98
CA ALA A 30 -0.69 -5.78 -31.18
C ALA A 30 -1.94 -6.46 -31.74
N LEU A 31 -3.04 -5.72 -31.81
CA LEU A 31 -4.28 -6.10 -32.46
C LEU A 31 -4.31 -5.47 -33.86
N GLY A 32 -3.61 -6.09 -34.81
CA GLY A 32 -3.48 -5.58 -36.18
C GLY A 32 -2.33 -4.58 -36.34
N LYS A 33 -2.45 -3.66 -37.30
CA LYS A 33 -1.35 -2.76 -37.69
C LYS A 33 -1.22 -1.52 -36.79
N ASN A 34 -2.32 -1.07 -36.20
CA ASN A 34 -2.37 0.22 -35.51
C ASN A 34 -2.94 0.14 -34.09
N ILE A 35 -3.52 -0.98 -33.64
CA ILE A 35 -4.10 -1.07 -32.28
C ILE A 35 -3.20 -1.90 -31.38
N ALA A 36 -2.93 -1.41 -30.17
CA ALA A 36 -2.22 -2.13 -29.12
C ALA A 36 -3.10 -2.23 -27.86
N LEU A 37 -3.16 -3.41 -27.27
CA LEU A 37 -3.79 -3.70 -25.99
C LEU A 37 -2.70 -3.90 -24.94
N ARG A 38 -2.78 -3.20 -23.81
CA ARG A 38 -1.90 -3.38 -22.65
C ARG A 38 -2.69 -3.87 -21.46
N LEU A 39 -2.18 -4.90 -20.80
CA LEU A 39 -2.69 -5.43 -19.55
C LEU A 39 -1.57 -5.43 -18.53
N GLU A 40 -1.79 -4.83 -17.38
CA GLU A 40 -0.83 -4.76 -16.29
C GLU A 40 -1.47 -5.16 -14.98
N ARG A 41 -0.68 -5.81 -14.13
CA ARG A 41 -1.09 -6.20 -12.79
C ARG A 41 0.07 -6.07 -11.82
N LEU A 42 -0.21 -5.47 -10.67
CA LEU A 42 0.71 -5.38 -9.54
C LEU A 42 0.05 -5.98 -8.31
N GLN A 43 0.79 -6.85 -7.61
CA GLN A 43 0.43 -7.37 -6.30
C GLN A 43 1.59 -7.16 -5.35
N ARG A 44 1.32 -6.51 -4.23
CA ARG A 44 2.30 -6.28 -3.18
C ARG A 44 1.73 -6.72 -1.85
N HIS A 45 2.53 -7.46 -1.09
CA HIS A 45 2.24 -7.89 0.26
C HIS A 45 3.43 -7.55 1.13
N SER A 46 3.24 -6.71 2.14
CA SER A 46 4.22 -6.35 3.15
C SER A 46 3.60 -6.59 4.52
N ASP A 47 4.32 -7.31 5.37
CA ASP A 47 3.99 -7.45 6.78
C ASP A 47 4.50 -6.24 7.57
N ASN A 48 4.26 -6.26 8.88
CA ASN A 48 4.79 -5.26 9.79
C ASN A 48 6.33 -5.20 9.72
N TYR A 49 6.85 -3.98 9.77
CA TYR A 49 8.27 -3.69 9.72
C TYR A 49 8.97 -4.18 10.99
N HIS A 50 10.04 -4.97 10.85
CA HIS A 50 10.80 -5.50 11.98
C HIS A 50 11.77 -4.46 12.51
N VAL A 51 11.82 -4.32 13.83
CA VAL A 51 12.75 -3.45 14.55
C VAL A 51 13.43 -4.26 15.66
N PRO A 52 14.68 -3.93 16.05
CA PRO A 52 15.41 -4.71 17.05
C PRO A 52 14.67 -4.84 18.40
N ALA A 53 14.14 -3.72 18.90
CA ALA A 53 13.26 -3.67 20.05
C ALA A 53 12.55 -2.31 20.08
N ILE A 54 11.25 -2.31 20.36
CA ILE A 54 10.48 -1.11 20.66
C ILE A 54 9.56 -1.39 21.85
N ASN A 55 9.47 -0.46 22.80
CA ASN A 55 8.58 -0.56 23.95
C ASN A 55 7.35 0.30 23.72
N LEU A 56 6.17 -0.33 23.62
CA LEU A 56 4.88 0.38 23.60
C LEU A 56 3.95 -0.05 24.76
N GLY A 57 4.52 -0.58 25.85
CA GLY A 57 3.79 -1.27 26.92
C GLY A 57 4.21 -2.73 27.04
N GLU A 58 4.57 -3.32 25.90
CA GLU A 58 5.33 -4.57 25.79
C GLU A 58 6.53 -4.36 24.85
N THR A 59 7.59 -5.16 25.02
CA THR A 59 8.74 -5.14 24.12
C THR A 59 8.42 -5.96 22.87
N LEU A 60 8.26 -5.27 21.75
CA LEU A 60 7.98 -5.86 20.44
C LEU A 60 9.22 -5.79 19.54
N ASN A 61 9.35 -6.76 18.63
CA ASN A 61 10.38 -6.81 17.58
C ASN A 61 9.85 -6.38 16.20
N TYR A 62 8.69 -5.72 16.17
CA TYR A 62 8.09 -5.14 14.97
C TYR A 62 7.29 -3.90 15.35
N VAL A 63 7.04 -3.03 14.37
CA VAL A 63 6.16 -1.86 14.53
C VAL A 63 4.74 -2.27 14.14
N PRO A 64 3.77 -2.31 15.08
CA PRO A 64 2.39 -2.66 14.79
C PRO A 64 1.76 -1.76 13.71
N ASP A 65 0.80 -2.32 12.97
CA ASP A 65 0.04 -1.62 11.91
C ASP A 65 0.88 -0.93 10.84
N THR A 66 2.06 -1.48 10.52
CA THR A 66 2.88 -1.01 9.38
C THR A 66 2.73 -1.90 8.13
N TYR A 67 1.88 -2.93 8.20
CA TYR A 67 1.60 -3.79 7.06
C TYR A 67 0.96 -3.03 5.89
N ASN A 68 1.20 -3.49 4.67
CA ASN A 68 0.61 -2.92 3.46
C ASN A 68 0.39 -3.98 2.38
N ARG A 69 -0.84 -4.06 1.89
CA ARG A 69 -1.27 -4.99 0.85
C ARG A 69 -1.94 -4.20 -0.28
N SER A 70 -1.30 -4.20 -1.45
CA SER A 70 -1.79 -3.49 -2.64
C SER A 70 -2.07 -4.45 -3.76
N LYS A 71 -3.19 -4.23 -4.46
CA LYS A 71 -3.53 -4.90 -5.72
C LYS A 71 -3.94 -3.85 -6.74
N VAL A 72 -3.23 -3.80 -7.85
CA VAL A 72 -3.51 -2.89 -8.96
C VAL A 72 -3.69 -3.73 -10.23
N GLY A 73 -4.70 -3.39 -11.01
CA GLY A 73 -4.88 -3.91 -12.36
C GLY A 73 -5.20 -2.76 -13.31
N THR A 74 -4.56 -2.78 -14.47
CA THR A 74 -4.72 -1.76 -15.51
C THR A 74 -4.93 -2.43 -16.85
N ILE A 75 -5.89 -1.91 -17.61
CA ILE A 75 -6.15 -2.27 -19.00
C ILE A 75 -6.10 -1.01 -19.84
N GLY A 76 -5.38 -1.06 -20.95
CA GLY A 76 -5.21 0.08 -21.86
C GLY A 76 -5.36 -0.35 -23.30
N LEU A 77 -5.97 0.51 -24.10
CA LEU A 77 -6.08 0.39 -25.55
C LEU A 77 -5.44 1.62 -26.18
N SER A 78 -4.60 1.43 -27.20
CA SER A 78 -3.89 2.51 -27.87
C SER A 78 -3.95 2.31 -29.37
N PHE A 79 -4.26 3.37 -30.10
CA PHE A 79 -4.11 3.48 -31.54
C PHE A 79 -2.77 4.18 -31.83
N ILE A 80 -1.93 3.56 -32.66
CA ILE A 80 -0.56 3.95 -32.97
C ILE A 80 -0.44 4.06 -34.48
N GLU A 81 0.01 5.22 -34.93
CA GLU A 81 0.25 5.55 -36.33
C GLU A 81 1.65 6.14 -36.48
N ASP A 82 2.13 6.37 -37.70
CA ASP A 82 3.51 6.81 -37.93
C ASP A 82 3.79 8.20 -37.32
N ASN A 83 2.75 9.02 -37.20
CA ASN A 83 2.84 10.40 -36.73
C ASN A 83 2.38 10.59 -35.26
N GLY A 84 2.03 9.52 -34.54
CA GLY A 84 1.62 9.65 -33.14
C GLY A 84 0.80 8.48 -32.59
N TYR A 85 0.27 8.67 -31.38
CA TYR A 85 -0.57 7.70 -30.71
C TYR A 85 -1.67 8.37 -29.88
N ILE A 86 -2.81 7.69 -29.77
CA ILE A 86 -3.91 8.07 -28.86
C ILE A 86 -4.40 6.81 -28.16
N GLY A 87 -4.79 6.91 -26.90
CA GLY A 87 -5.23 5.75 -26.15
C GLY A 87 -6.10 6.09 -24.96
N VAL A 88 -6.77 5.06 -24.47
CA VAL A 88 -7.59 5.10 -23.26
C VAL A 88 -7.17 3.97 -22.33
N SER A 89 -7.20 4.23 -21.04
CA SER A 89 -6.89 3.20 -20.05
C SER A 89 -7.82 3.29 -18.85
N TYR A 90 -8.06 2.13 -18.24
CA TYR A 90 -8.79 1.98 -17.00
C TYR A 90 -7.93 1.25 -15.98
N SER A 91 -7.79 1.85 -14.80
CA SER A 91 -7.00 1.30 -13.71
C SER A 91 -7.86 1.15 -12.46
N ARG A 92 -7.76 -0.01 -11.80
CA ARG A 92 -8.36 -0.26 -10.51
C ARG A 92 -7.30 -0.62 -9.49
N ARG A 93 -7.24 0.16 -8.41
CA ARG A 93 -6.34 -0.06 -7.27
C ARG A 93 -7.14 -0.34 -6.00
N LYS A 94 -6.72 -1.37 -5.25
CA LYS A 94 -7.24 -1.72 -3.93
C LYS A 94 -6.08 -1.87 -2.97
N ASP A 95 -6.05 -1.00 -1.97
CA ASP A 95 -5.02 -0.97 -0.93
C ASP A 95 -5.64 -1.27 0.43
N ARG A 96 -4.96 -2.11 1.21
CA ARG A 96 -5.25 -2.37 2.63
C ARG A 96 -3.96 -2.22 3.40
N TYR A 97 -3.90 -1.25 4.30
CA TYR A 97 -2.72 -0.92 5.07
C TYR A 97 -3.11 -0.64 6.51
N GLY A 98 -2.19 -0.92 7.43
CA GLY A 98 -2.32 -0.48 8.82
C GLY A 98 -1.99 1.00 8.97
N LEU A 99 -2.50 1.60 10.05
CA LEU A 99 -2.16 2.95 10.47
C LEU A 99 -1.30 2.84 11.74
N PRO A 100 0.04 3.04 11.65
CA PRO A 100 0.90 2.96 12.82
C PRO A 100 0.51 4.05 13.83
N GLY A 101 0.56 3.71 15.12
CA GLY A 101 0.14 4.64 16.19
C GLY A 101 -1.37 4.72 16.44
N HIS A 102 -2.18 3.85 15.82
CA HIS A 102 -3.63 3.73 16.07
C HIS A 102 -4.00 2.35 16.64
N ASN A 103 -3.17 1.84 17.56
CA ASN A 103 -3.45 0.59 18.28
C ASN A 103 -4.27 0.88 19.53
N TYR A 104 -5.56 0.58 19.50
CA TYR A 104 -6.45 0.66 20.69
C TYR A 104 -5.98 -0.18 21.89
N MET A 105 -5.02 -1.10 21.69
CA MET A 105 -4.37 -1.87 22.76
C MET A 105 -3.23 -1.12 23.47
N LEU A 106 -2.71 -0.05 22.85
CA LEU A 106 -1.59 0.77 23.36
C LEU A 106 -2.02 2.23 23.55
N ASP A 107 -3.19 2.60 23.03
CA ASP A 107 -3.87 3.85 23.29
C ASP A 107 -4.44 3.80 24.71
N SER A 108 -3.61 4.12 25.70
CA SER A 108 -4.16 4.67 26.94
C SER A 108 -5.01 5.86 26.52
N CYS A 109 -6.33 5.70 26.58
CA CYS A 109 -7.31 6.70 26.19
C CYS A 109 -6.97 8.03 26.86
N SER A 110 -6.22 8.87 26.16
CA SER A 110 -5.88 10.22 26.57
C SER A 110 -6.22 11.10 25.39
N THR A 111 -7.46 11.58 25.41
CA THR A 111 -7.87 12.75 24.63
C THR A 111 -6.92 13.88 24.98
N HIS A 112 -5.87 14.07 24.18
CA HIS A 112 -5.06 15.28 24.20
C HIS A 112 -5.87 16.43 23.61
N ILE A 113 -6.86 16.89 24.37
CA ILE A 113 -7.47 18.22 24.25
C ILE A 113 -7.72 18.69 25.69
N TYR A 114 -6.77 19.48 26.19
CA TYR A 114 -6.73 20.08 27.54
C TYR A 114 -6.27 19.15 28.66
N GLU A 115 -4.95 19.12 28.87
CA GLU A 115 -4.32 18.80 30.15
C GLU A 115 -4.87 19.78 31.20
N THR A 116 -5.82 19.32 32.02
CA THR A 116 -6.41 20.13 33.10
C THR A 116 -6.29 19.42 34.45
N ASP A 117 -5.29 18.54 34.62
CA ASP A 117 -5.07 17.88 35.91
C ASP A 117 -3.61 17.87 36.35
N GLN A 118 -2.92 18.97 36.08
CA GLN A 118 -1.79 19.37 36.90
C GLN A 118 -2.26 20.63 37.62
N ASN A 119 -2.66 20.49 38.90
CA ASN A 119 -2.86 21.57 39.88
C ASN A 119 -4.31 22.04 40.21
N SER A 120 -5.28 21.13 40.37
CA SER A 120 -6.55 21.45 41.05
C SER A 120 -6.50 21.11 42.54
N VAL A 121 -6.63 22.12 43.41
CA VAL A 121 -6.57 22.03 44.89
C VAL A 121 -7.88 21.47 45.50
N ILE A 122 -8.89 21.15 44.70
CA ILE A 122 -10.23 20.78 45.19
C ILE A 122 -10.52 19.30 44.92
N PRO A 123 -10.65 18.46 45.97
CA PRO A 123 -10.91 17.03 45.79
C PRO A 123 -12.39 16.82 45.39
N ARG A 124 -12.64 16.16 44.26
CA ARG A 124 -13.99 15.68 43.91
C ARG A 124 -14.11 14.19 44.20
N LYS A 125 -15.06 13.86 45.07
CA LYS A 125 -15.51 12.49 45.38
C LYS A 125 -16.57 12.10 44.37
N TYR A 126 -16.33 11.02 43.62
CA TYR A 126 -17.37 10.37 42.81
C TYR A 126 -17.92 9.18 43.61
N HIS A 127 -19.25 9.13 43.78
CA HIS A 127 -19.97 7.91 44.13
C HIS A 127 -20.39 7.22 42.84
N ILE A 128 -20.25 5.89 42.83
CA ILE A 128 -20.62 4.97 41.76
C ILE A 128 -22.14 4.95 41.59
#